data_AF-A0A821NW14-F1
#
_entry.id   AF-A0A821NW14-F1
#
_cell.length_a   1.000
_cell.length_b   1.000
_cell.length_c   1.000
_cell.angle_alpha   90.00
_cell.angle_beta   90.00
_cell.angle_gamma   90.00
#
_symmetry.space_group_name_H-M   'P 1'
#
loop_
_entity.id
_entity.type
_entity.pdbx_description
1 polymer ?
#
loop_
_entity_poly.entity_id
_entity_poly.type
_entity_poly.pdbx_seq_one_letter_code
_entity_poly.pdbx_strand_id
1 'polypeptide(L)'
;MSTRAEAQPKVLGKVPTISIDKTDGCQIYLSKDSLDVEIVSSKSSEMNVLVPQANGDFTEHPIPEQYKTVLNKPSGLTTTPVENKG
;
A
#
# COMPACT_ATOMS: atom_id res chain seq x y z
N MET A 1 20.57 -15.41 17.89
CA MET A 1 19.15 -15.24 17.51
C MET A 1 18.78 -13.80 17.81
N SER A 2 18.74 -12.93 16.79
CA SER A 2 18.32 -11.54 16.95
C SER A 2 16.82 -11.48 16.67
N THR A 3 16.01 -11.34 17.72
CA THR A 3 14.59 -10.99 17.57
C THR A 3 14.52 -9.53 17.16
N ARG A 4 14.48 -9.27 15.85
CA ARG A 4 14.04 -7.96 15.34
C ARG A 4 12.52 -7.90 15.56
N ALA A 5 12.09 -7.03 16.48
CA ALA A 5 10.69 -6.64 16.53
C ALA A 5 10.47 -5.66 15.37
N GLU A 6 9.96 -6.14 14.25
CA GLU A 6 9.49 -5.29 13.16
C GLU A 6 8.20 -4.63 13.64
N ALA A 7 8.27 -3.32 13.93
CA ALA A 7 7.11 -2.55 14.36
C ALA A 7 6.17 -2.40 13.17
N GLN A 8 5.25 -3.36 13.01
CA GLN A 8 4.20 -3.28 12.01
C GLN A 8 3.25 -2.13 12.35
N PRO A 9 3.10 -1.12 11.48
CA PRO A 9 2.20 -0.01 11.74
C PRO A 9 0.76 -0.53 11.79
N LYS A 10 0.18 -0.53 13.00
CA LYS A 10 -1.22 -0.87 13.25
C LYS A 10 -2.01 0.40 13.51
N VAL A 11 -3.01 0.65 12.69
CA VAL A 11 -3.86 1.84 12.84
C VAL A 11 -4.89 1.59 13.96
N LEU A 12 -4.80 2.37 15.04
CA LEU A 12 -5.74 2.36 16.17
C LEU A 12 -6.60 3.63 16.11
N GLY A 13 -7.58 3.66 15.20
CA GLY A 13 -8.48 4.81 15.00
C GLY A 13 -8.75 5.09 13.54
N LYS A 14 -9.18 6.32 13.22
CA LYS A 14 -9.31 6.83 11.84
C LYS A 14 -8.01 7.49 11.40
N VAL A 15 -7.45 7.03 10.28
CA VAL A 15 -6.26 7.63 9.65
C VAL A 15 -6.64 8.03 8.22
N PRO A 16 -6.58 9.33 7.87
CA PRO A 16 -6.98 9.80 6.55
C PRO A 16 -5.92 9.50 5.48
N THR A 17 -4.63 9.50 5.83
CA THR A 17 -3.55 9.34 4.87
C THR A 17 -2.38 8.59 5.47
N ILE A 18 -1.80 7.66 4.71
CA ILE A 18 -0.55 6.95 5.03
C ILE A 18 0.46 7.26 3.92
N SER A 19 1.68 7.64 4.30
CA SER A 19 2.77 7.90 3.37
C SER A 19 3.92 6.92 3.59
N ILE A 20 4.38 6.30 2.52
CA ILE A 20 5.46 5.30 2.53
C ILE A 20 6.58 5.78 1.59
N ASP A 21 7.70 6.22 2.15
CA ASP A 21 8.85 6.68 1.36
C ASP A 21 10.08 5.82 1.66
N LYS A 22 10.81 5.40 0.61
CA LYS A 22 12.08 4.67 0.72
C LYS A 22 12.03 3.46 1.66
N THR A 23 10.97 2.66 1.56
CA THR A 23 10.75 1.50 2.43
C THR A 23 10.53 0.25 1.60
N ASP A 24 11.24 -0.82 1.93
CA ASP A 24 11.04 -2.16 1.35
C ASP A 24 10.42 -3.07 2.41
N GLY A 25 9.32 -3.74 2.09
CA GLY A 25 8.60 -4.64 3.01
C GLY A 25 7.74 -3.87 4.01
N CYS A 26 6.53 -3.48 3.59
CA CYS A 26 5.60 -2.72 4.45
C CYS A 26 4.21 -3.36 4.44
N GLN A 27 3.76 -3.82 5.62
CA GLN A 27 2.40 -4.30 5.84
C GLN A 27 1.60 -3.28 6.65
N ILE A 28 0.50 -2.80 6.07
CA ILE A 28 -0.37 -1.78 6.67
C ILE A 28 -1.65 -2.44 7.15
N TYR A 29 -1.82 -2.52 8.48
CA TYR A 29 -3.03 -3.07 9.07
C TYR A 29 -4.06 -1.97 9.33
N LEU A 30 -5.15 -1.99 8.56
CA LEU A 30 -6.25 -1.05 8.71
C LEU A 30 -7.18 -1.45 9.86
N SER A 31 -7.84 -0.45 10.41
CA SER A 31 -9.01 -0.63 11.28
C SER A 31 -10.29 -0.52 10.46
N LYS A 32 -11.42 -0.96 11.03
CA LYS A 32 -12.74 -0.76 10.41
C LYS A 32 -13.10 0.72 10.21
N ASP A 33 -12.44 1.61 10.95
CA ASP A 33 -12.69 3.05 10.93
C ASP A 33 -11.77 3.80 9.94
N SER A 34 -10.83 3.10 9.28
CA SER A 34 -9.85 3.67 8.33
C SER A 34 -9.97 3.06 6.92
N LEU A 35 -11.16 2.65 6.52
CA LEU A 35 -11.39 2.10 5.17
C LEU A 35 -11.37 3.17 4.07
N ASP A 36 -11.43 4.45 4.45
CA ASP A 36 -11.33 5.62 3.57
C ASP A 36 -9.91 6.21 3.50
N VAL A 37 -8.89 5.44 3.92
CA VAL A 37 -7.49 5.89 3.93
C VAL A 37 -6.95 6.11 2.51
N GLU A 38 -6.23 7.21 2.32
CA GLU A 38 -5.40 7.44 1.14
C GLU A 38 -3.97 6.94 1.38
N ILE A 39 -3.41 6.19 0.44
CA ILE A 39 -2.03 5.70 0.56
C ILE A 39 -1.19 6.32 -0.54
N VAL A 40 -0.13 7.01 -0.13
CA VAL A 40 0.85 7.65 -1.02
C VAL A 40 2.19 6.94 -0.84
N SER A 41 2.71 6.36 -1.92
CA SER A 41 3.99 5.66 -1.89
C SER A 41 5.01 6.27 -2.85
N SER A 42 6.28 6.29 -2.45
CA SER A 42 7.40 6.69 -3.31
C SER A 42 8.66 5.88 -3.02
N LYS A 43 9.26 5.30 -4.07
CA LYS A 43 10.52 4.53 -3.98
C LYS A 43 10.45 3.42 -2.92
N SER A 44 9.34 2.71 -2.89
CA SER A 44 9.05 1.68 -1.89
C SER A 44 8.58 0.41 -2.63
N SER A 45 8.89 -0.76 -2.07
CA SER A 45 8.49 -2.05 -2.64
C SER A 45 7.93 -3.01 -1.58
N GLU A 46 7.30 -4.10 -2.03
CA GLU A 46 6.73 -5.15 -1.18
C GLU A 46 5.69 -4.58 -0.17
N MET A 47 4.83 -3.70 -0.67
CA MET A 47 3.82 -3.01 0.12
C MET A 47 2.46 -3.71 0.04
N ASN A 48 1.87 -4.00 1.19
CA ASN A 48 0.57 -4.67 1.29
C ASN A 48 -0.36 -3.95 2.26
N VAL A 49 -1.62 -3.81 1.87
CA VAL A 49 -2.71 -3.30 2.72
C VAL A 49 -3.52 -4.47 3.23
N LEU A 50 -3.64 -4.57 4.55
CA LEU A 50 -4.40 -5.59 5.24
C LEU A 50 -5.71 -4.99 5.73
N VAL A 51 -6.80 -5.37 5.07
CA VAL A 51 -8.17 -4.89 5.36
C VAL A 51 -8.87 -5.88 6.30
N PRO A 52 -9.36 -5.44 7.47
CA PRO A 52 -9.96 -6.33 8.46
C PRO A 52 -11.30 -6.89 7.96
N GLN A 53 -11.49 -8.19 8.12
CA GLN A 53 -12.76 -8.88 7.86
C GLN A 53 -13.60 -9.02 9.15
N ALA A 54 -14.86 -9.42 8.99
CA ALA A 54 -15.78 -9.62 10.13
C ALA A 54 -15.39 -10.80 11.03
N ASN A 55 -14.71 -11.80 10.48
CA ASN A 55 -14.28 -13.02 11.17
C ASN A 55 -12.98 -12.85 12.01
N GLY A 56 -12.36 -11.67 11.97
CA GLY A 56 -11.10 -11.39 12.66
C GLY A 56 -9.84 -11.59 11.80
N ASP A 57 -9.98 -12.09 10.57
CA ASP A 57 -8.89 -12.20 9.61
C ASP A 57 -8.69 -10.90 8.82
N PHE A 58 -7.65 -10.87 7.98
CA PHE A 58 -7.35 -9.76 7.09
C PHE A 58 -7.30 -10.23 5.63
N THR A 59 -7.81 -9.39 4.73
CA THR A 59 -7.60 -9.54 3.29
C THR A 59 -6.38 -8.73 2.89
N GLU A 60 -5.44 -9.34 2.19
CA GLU A 60 -4.24 -8.69 1.72
C GLU A 60 -4.44 -8.10 0.31
N HIS A 61 -4.04 -6.84 0.13
CA HIS A 61 -4.08 -6.13 -1.14
C HIS A 61 -2.69 -5.54 -1.44
N PRO A 62 -1.98 -6.05 -2.45
CA PRO A 62 -0.69 -5.50 -2.83
C PRO A 62 -0.86 -4.12 -3.47
N ILE A 63 0.02 -3.18 -3.10
CA ILE A 63 0.08 -1.86 -3.74
C ILE A 63 0.95 -1.95 -4.99
N PRO A 64 0.47 -1.50 -6.17
CA PRO A 64 1.31 -1.44 -7.37
C PRO A 64 2.55 -0.58 -7.16
N GLU A 65 3.71 -1.17 -7.44
CA GLU A 65 5.01 -0.51 -7.34
C GLU A 65 5.65 -0.24 -8.72
N GLN A 66 5.12 -0.85 -9.78
CA GLN A 66 5.53 -0.61 -11.16
C GLN A 66 4.48 0.20 -11.92
N TYR A 67 4.94 1.18 -12.71
CA TYR A 67 4.09 2.08 -13.47
C TYR A 67 4.56 2.15 -14.92
N LYS A 68 3.62 2.04 -15.86
CA LYS A 68 3.88 2.21 -17.28
C LYS A 68 3.47 3.62 -17.69
N THR A 69 4.40 4.36 -18.28
CA THR A 69 4.14 5.69 -18.85
C THR A 69 4.23 5.64 -20.36
N VAL A 70 3.19 6.13 -21.04
CA VAL A 70 3.11 6.19 -22.50
C VAL A 70 2.99 7.64 -22.95
N LEU A 71 3.75 8.01 -24.00
CA LEU A 71 3.59 9.28 -24.69
C LEU A 71 2.50 9.16 -25.76
N ASN A 72 1.35 9.79 -25.52
CA ASN A 72 0.23 9.85 -26.44
C ASN A 72 0.27 11.19 -27.19
N LYS A 73 0.44 11.18 -28.51
CA LYS A 73 0.40 12.42 -29.31
C LYS A 73 -1.03 12.69 -29.80
N PRO A 74 -1.55 13.93 -29.72
CA PRO A 74 -0.93 15.15 -29.17
C PRO A 74 -1.16 15.35 -27.65
N SER A 75 -1.80 14.40 -26.96
CA SER A 75 -2.37 14.52 -25.61
C SER A 75 -1.40 14.44 -24.42
N GLY A 76 -0.10 14.23 -24.62
CA GLY A 76 0.92 14.25 -23.56
C GLY A 76 1.21 12.87 -22.96
N LEU A 77 1.52 12.82 -21.67
CA LEU A 77 1.87 11.58 -20.96
C LEU A 77 0.65 10.97 -20.28
N THR A 78 0.57 9.65 -20.28
CA THR A 78 -0.40 8.90 -19.47
C THR A 78 0.33 7.80 -18.72
N THR A 79 0.13 7.75 -17.40
CA THR A 79 0.74 6.76 -16.52
C THR A 79 -0.34 5.86 -15.95
N THR A 80 -0.10 4.56 -15.98
CA THR A 80 -1.00 3.55 -15.41
C THR A 80 -0.20 2.62 -14.50
N PRO A 81 -0.75 2.21 -13.34
CA PRO A 81 -0.14 1.15 -12.55
C PRO A 81 -0.08 -0.15 -13.37
N VAL A 82 0.96 -0.93 -13.16
CA VAL A 82 1.08 -2.29 -13.68
C VAL A 82 0.66 -3.23 -12.57
N GLU A 83 -0.50 -3.87 -12.73
CA GLU A 83 -0.93 -4.93 -11.83
C GLU A 83 -0.18 -6.21 -12.19
N ASN A 84 0.66 -6.70 -11.28
CA ASN A 84 1.16 -8.07 -11.37
C ASN A 84 0.21 -8.93 -10.52
N LYS A 85 -0.77 -9.56 -11.18
CA LYS A 85 -1.50 -10.67 -10.56
C LYS A 85 -0.52 -11.85 -10.55
N GLY A 86 0.20 -12.01 -9.44
CA GLY A 86 0.92 -13.24 -9.16
C GLY A 86 -0.01 -14.44 -9.27
#